data_AF-A0A7I8VIA2-F1
#
_entry.id   AF-A0A7I8VIA2-F1
#
_cell.length_a   1.000
_cell.length_b   1.000
_cell.length_c   1.000
_cell.angle_alpha   90.00
_cell.angle_beta   90.00
_cell.angle_gamma   90.00
#
_symmetry.space_group_name_H-M   'P 1'
#
loop_
_entity.id
_entity.type
_entity.pdbx_description
1 polymer ?
#
loop_
_entity_poly.entity_id
_entity_poly.type
_entity_poly.pdbx_seq_one_letter_code
_entity_poly.pdbx_strand_id
1 'polypeptide(L)'
;MLVIDGMYDYKKAKNRQLLKEVIDQARAYGNMDKSYQISWIRNCTNFENISEFIERNPSFEQDIAWKDDRIIASRFYVRSRWVSTADEEGDLMKFMRDTVMNDTNGNKLIAFSPQFVYFEHYVSIVKNTLLSVTVCIIGMLFVAIMFIPHPISITCVALSMLSIVIGMFGLMHLWNVALSSITTVQVILSVGLCVDFTVHISHAFMAATGKNRNERVSTALNKVGVPILNGALSSILGIIMLASAHSYIFVSFFKTMLLVIVLGLFHSLLVLPVLLSFIGPRRTSKPRVYIPISPSSRSIQPMEAPRRPSSLRCSNNQRIYKQDSREDQERISQFINKFNQKTNTSLSKEYYYLSLNLAN
;
A
#
# COMPACT_ATOMS: atom_id res chain seq x y z
N MET A 1 5.05 21.06 26.10
CA MET A 1 5.39 22.47 26.44
C MET A 1 4.56 23.40 25.58
N LEU A 2 4.28 24.61 26.06
CA LEU A 2 3.62 25.67 25.30
C LEU A 2 4.69 26.67 24.88
N VAL A 3 4.71 27.08 23.62
CA VAL A 3 5.76 27.93 23.03
C VAL A 3 5.11 29.12 22.37
N ILE A 4 5.61 30.32 22.64
CA ILE A 4 5.25 31.54 21.91
C ILE A 4 6.36 31.80 20.91
N ASP A 5 6.02 31.77 19.62
CA ASP A 5 6.94 32.06 18.52
C ASP A 5 6.67 33.48 17.98
N GLY A 6 7.51 34.44 18.36
CA GLY A 6 7.43 35.82 17.90
C GLY A 6 7.33 36.84 19.04
N MET A 7 7.41 38.11 18.65
CA MET A 7 7.35 39.22 19.60
C MET A 7 6.02 39.21 20.35
N TYR A 8 6.11 39.07 21.67
CA TYR A 8 4.95 39.05 22.55
C TYR A 8 5.10 40.09 23.65
N ASP A 9 4.08 40.93 23.83
CA ASP A 9 4.11 42.00 24.81
C ASP A 9 3.62 41.49 26.17
N TYR A 10 4.56 41.11 27.03
CA TYR A 10 4.29 40.67 28.40
C TYR A 10 3.95 41.82 29.36
N LYS A 11 4.16 43.08 28.98
CA LYS A 11 3.83 44.25 29.82
C LYS A 11 2.33 44.52 29.88
N LYS A 12 1.57 44.08 28.87
CA LYS A 12 0.10 44.14 28.86
C LYS A 12 -0.53 43.11 29.81
N ALA A 13 -1.32 43.58 30.77
CA ALA A 13 -2.03 42.71 31.72
C ALA A 13 -2.97 41.69 31.05
N LYS A 14 -3.68 42.12 30.00
CA LYS A 14 -4.59 41.26 29.22
C LYS A 14 -3.85 40.06 28.62
N ASN A 15 -2.65 40.27 28.07
CA ASN A 15 -1.82 39.23 27.49
C ASN A 15 -1.36 38.21 28.55
N ARG A 16 -0.92 38.70 29.71
CA ARG A 16 -0.55 37.83 30.83
C ARG A 16 -1.71 37.00 31.35
N GLN A 17 -2.88 37.60 31.45
CA GLN A 17 -4.09 36.91 31.90
C GLN A 17 -4.45 35.78 30.93
N LEU A 18 -4.46 36.07 29.63
CA LEU A 18 -4.70 35.06 28.59
C LEU A 18 -3.73 33.87 28.71
N LEU A 19 -2.43 34.13 28.88
CA LEU A 19 -1.45 33.05 29.03
C LEU A 19 -1.67 32.22 30.30
N LYS A 20 -2.07 32.86 31.41
CA LYS A 20 -2.39 32.14 32.65
C LYS A 20 -3.61 31.25 32.46
N GLU A 21 -4.67 31.76 31.81
CA GLU A 21 -5.89 31.02 31.48
C GLU A 21 -5.59 29.81 30.60
N VAL A 22 -4.83 29.99 29.52
CA VAL A 22 -4.41 28.87 28.64
C VAL A 22 -3.60 27.82 29.39
N ILE A 23 -2.67 28.23 30.27
CA ILE A 23 -1.91 27.29 31.10
C ILE A 23 -2.84 26.53 32.06
N ASP A 24 -3.84 27.20 32.65
CA ASP A 24 -4.79 26.54 33.56
C ASP A 24 -5.73 25.59 32.80
N GLN A 25 -6.21 25.95 31.62
CA GLN A 25 -6.98 25.06 30.75
C GLN A 25 -6.15 23.84 30.32
N ALA A 26 -4.90 24.06 29.89
CA ALA A 26 -3.98 22.98 29.54
C ALA A 26 -3.75 22.01 30.72
N ARG A 27 -3.74 22.51 31.97
CA ARG A 27 -3.62 21.70 33.19
C ARG A 27 -4.93 21.05 33.63
N ALA A 28 -6.07 21.53 33.17
CA ALA A 28 -7.38 20.99 33.54
C ALA A 28 -7.65 19.63 32.88
N TYR A 29 -6.93 19.29 31.81
CA TYR A 29 -7.03 17.98 31.17
C TYR A 29 -6.76 16.84 32.16
N GLY A 30 -7.59 15.79 32.15
CA GLY A 30 -7.58 14.73 33.16
C GLY A 30 -6.21 14.05 33.33
N ASN A 31 -5.47 13.90 32.23
CA ASN A 31 -4.16 13.25 32.20
C ASN A 31 -3.00 14.21 32.45
N MET A 32 -3.22 15.37 33.07
CA MET A 32 -2.17 16.33 33.39
C MET A 32 -1.78 16.31 34.87
N ASP A 33 -0.49 16.51 35.14
CA ASP A 33 0.02 16.58 36.49
C ASP A 33 -0.25 17.97 37.09
N LYS A 34 -1.24 18.03 37.98
CA LYS A 34 -1.63 19.26 38.67
C LYS A 34 -0.56 19.76 39.66
N SER A 35 0.30 18.87 40.17
CA SER A 35 1.35 19.24 41.14
C SER A 35 2.57 19.91 40.49
N TYR A 36 2.76 19.69 39.19
CA TYR A 36 3.89 20.24 38.46
C TYR A 36 3.61 21.67 37.99
N GLN A 37 4.43 22.63 38.45
CA GLN A 37 4.30 24.04 38.06
C GLN A 37 5.68 24.68 37.91
N ILE A 38 6.21 24.68 36.68
CA ILE A 38 7.41 25.43 36.31
C ILE A 38 7.03 26.42 35.22
N SER A 39 6.82 27.67 35.62
CA SER A 39 6.37 28.73 34.72
C SER A 39 6.85 30.09 35.22
N TRP A 40 7.82 30.67 34.51
CA TRP A 40 8.39 31.97 34.87
C TRP A 40 7.35 33.10 34.89
N ILE A 41 6.29 33.03 34.07
CA ILE A 41 5.19 34.02 34.07
C ILE A 41 4.34 34.01 35.35
N ARG A 42 4.33 32.89 36.09
CA ARG A 42 3.64 32.81 37.40
C ARG A 42 4.54 33.27 38.54
N ASN A 43 5.84 33.15 38.38
CA ASN A 43 6.83 33.51 39.39
C ASN A 43 7.31 34.97 39.27
N CYS A 44 7.20 35.57 38.08
CA CYS A 44 7.56 36.97 37.84
C CYS A 44 6.43 37.91 38.34
N THR A 45 6.78 38.81 39.26
CA THR A 45 5.86 39.81 39.81
C THR A 45 6.00 41.17 39.12
N ASN A 46 7.22 41.52 38.67
CA ASN A 46 7.52 42.78 37.99
C ASN A 46 7.90 42.53 36.51
N PHE A 47 6.97 42.81 35.60
CA PHE A 47 7.14 42.62 34.16
C PHE A 47 7.83 43.79 33.44
N GLU A 48 8.19 44.86 34.15
CA GLU A 48 8.99 45.95 33.58
C GLU A 48 10.48 45.57 33.49
N ASN A 49 10.99 44.81 34.47
CA ASN A 49 12.38 44.34 34.55
C ASN A 49 12.46 42.80 34.47
N ILE A 50 12.04 42.21 33.35
CA ILE A 50 12.08 40.74 33.18
C ILE A 50 13.54 40.23 33.16
N SER A 51 14.49 41.01 32.63
CA SER A 51 15.92 40.67 32.62
C SER A 51 16.47 40.42 34.02
N GLU A 52 16.22 41.33 34.96
CA GLU A 52 16.63 41.20 36.36
C GLU A 52 16.00 39.97 37.05
N PHE A 53 14.74 39.65 36.73
CA PHE A 53 14.09 38.45 37.23
C PHE A 53 14.79 37.16 36.75
N ILE A 54 15.22 37.12 35.49
CA ILE A 54 15.91 35.97 34.91
C ILE A 54 17.33 35.83 35.45
N GLU A 55 18.06 36.94 35.65
CA GLU A 55 19.37 36.92 36.31
C GLU A 55 19.30 36.32 37.72
N ARG A 56 18.22 36.60 38.46
CA ARG A 56 17.97 36.02 39.79
C ARG A 56 17.49 34.57 39.74
N ASN A 57 16.99 34.10 38.60
CA ASN A 57 16.43 32.76 38.42
C ASN A 57 17.01 32.10 37.15
N PRO A 58 18.29 31.67 37.18
CA PRO A 58 18.98 31.13 36.01
C PRO A 58 18.33 29.85 35.45
N SER A 59 17.47 29.17 36.23
CA SER A 59 16.68 28.03 35.76
C SER A 59 15.73 28.36 34.60
N PHE A 60 15.34 29.64 34.43
CA PHE A 60 14.46 30.09 33.36
C PHE A 60 15.20 30.73 32.18
N GLU A 61 16.52 30.84 32.24
CA GLU A 61 17.32 31.49 31.18
C GLU A 61 17.09 30.82 29.81
N GLN A 62 17.00 29.49 29.79
CA GLN A 62 16.72 28.73 28.55
C GLN A 62 15.26 28.77 28.10
N ASP A 63 14.36 29.33 28.91
CA ASP A 63 12.93 29.40 28.61
C ASP A 63 12.54 30.67 27.85
N ILE A 64 13.47 31.62 27.70
CA ILE A 64 13.24 32.92 27.06
C ILE A 64 14.35 33.20 26.05
N ALA A 65 13.98 33.52 24.82
CA ALA A 65 14.91 33.97 23.79
C ALA A 65 14.83 35.49 23.62
N TRP A 66 16.00 36.14 23.61
CA TRP A 66 16.14 37.60 23.57
C TRP A 66 16.74 38.07 22.25
N LYS A 67 16.30 39.26 21.80
CA LYS A 67 16.91 40.03 20.72
C LYS A 67 16.71 41.51 20.99
N ASP A 68 17.80 42.29 21.04
CA ASP A 68 17.76 43.75 21.23
C ASP A 68 16.85 44.18 22.40
N ASP A 69 17.01 43.52 23.55
CA ASP A 69 16.23 43.75 24.79
C ASP A 69 14.72 43.42 24.68
N ARG A 70 14.34 42.64 23.65
CA ARG A 70 12.98 42.17 23.43
C ARG A 70 12.91 40.66 23.44
N ILE A 71 11.82 40.12 23.97
CA ILE A 71 11.56 38.68 23.96
C ILE A 71 10.99 38.29 22.60
N ILE A 72 11.74 37.46 21.87
CA ILE A 72 11.36 36.96 20.55
C ILE A 72 10.69 35.59 20.59
N ALA A 73 10.93 34.82 21.64
CA ALA A 73 10.25 33.57 21.90
C ALA A 73 10.27 33.26 23.38
N SER A 74 9.27 32.53 23.85
CA SER A 74 9.28 31.97 25.21
C SER A 74 8.61 30.61 25.25
N ARG A 75 8.90 29.83 26.28
CA ARG A 75 8.24 28.54 26.51
C ARG A 75 7.80 28.37 27.96
N PHE A 76 6.81 27.51 28.14
CA PHE A 76 6.23 27.13 29.42
C PHE A 76 6.06 25.62 29.49
N TYR A 77 6.41 25.03 30.63
CA TYR A 77 6.25 23.61 30.83
C TYR A 77 4.90 23.27 31.45
N VAL A 78 4.24 22.31 30.83
CA VAL A 78 3.10 21.59 31.40
C VAL A 78 3.42 20.11 31.25
N ARG A 79 3.14 19.33 32.29
CA ARG A 79 3.54 17.92 32.38
C ARG A 79 2.29 17.04 32.35
N SER A 80 2.26 16.07 31.44
CA SER A 80 1.26 15.00 31.49
C SER A 80 1.61 13.98 32.56
N ARG A 81 0.59 13.33 33.11
CA ARG A 81 0.71 12.08 33.86
C ARG A 81 0.97 10.93 32.89
N TRP A 82 1.09 9.72 33.45
CA TRP A 82 1.19 8.50 32.67
C TRP A 82 0.02 8.42 31.66
N VAL A 83 0.37 8.49 30.38
CA VAL A 83 -0.51 8.19 29.25
C VAL A 83 0.05 6.93 28.62
N SER A 84 -0.76 5.89 28.48
CA SER A 84 -0.27 4.55 28.11
C SER A 84 -0.84 4.01 26.80
N THR A 85 -1.92 4.62 26.29
CA THR A 85 -2.59 4.17 25.08
C THR A 85 -2.45 5.18 23.95
N ALA A 86 -2.35 4.68 22.71
CA ALA A 86 -2.20 5.52 21.52
C ALA A 86 -3.38 6.50 21.32
N ASP A 87 -4.58 6.10 21.76
CA ASP A 87 -5.78 6.94 21.70
C ASP A 87 -5.68 8.11 22.68
N GLU A 88 -5.33 7.85 23.94
CA GLU A 88 -5.15 8.92 24.94
C GLU A 88 -3.99 9.85 24.59
N GLU A 89 -2.92 9.32 24.00
CA GLU A 89 -1.79 10.09 23.48
C GLU A 89 -2.22 11.04 22.35
N GLY A 90 -3.01 10.52 21.40
CA GLY A 90 -3.60 11.30 20.31
C GLY A 90 -4.56 12.38 20.82
N ASP A 91 -5.39 12.05 21.79
CA ASP A 91 -6.37 12.98 22.36
C ASP A 91 -5.71 14.06 23.22
N LEU A 92 -4.65 13.74 23.97
CA LEU A 92 -3.83 14.72 24.66
C LEU A 92 -3.23 15.74 23.67
N MET A 93 -2.69 15.26 22.55
CA MET A 93 -2.13 16.15 21.52
C MET A 93 -3.21 17.06 20.92
N LYS A 94 -4.36 16.50 20.53
CA LYS A 94 -5.48 17.29 19.99
C LYS A 94 -5.94 18.34 20.98
N PHE A 95 -6.21 17.94 22.21
CA PHE A 95 -6.64 18.84 23.28
C PHE A 95 -5.66 20.00 23.48
N MET A 96 -4.35 19.71 23.53
CA MET A 96 -3.32 20.73 23.67
C MET A 96 -3.28 21.70 22.49
N ARG A 97 -3.42 21.20 21.27
CA ARG A 97 -3.46 22.05 20.05
C ARG A 97 -4.74 22.89 20.03
N ASP A 98 -5.89 22.31 20.35
CA ASP A 98 -7.20 23.00 20.36
C ASP A 98 -7.27 24.08 21.44
N THR A 99 -6.75 23.80 22.64
CA THR A 99 -6.65 24.78 23.74
C THR A 99 -5.85 26.01 23.30
N VAL A 100 -4.74 25.78 22.59
CA VAL A 100 -3.90 26.86 22.11
C VAL A 100 -4.55 27.62 20.95
N MET A 101 -5.23 26.93 20.03
CA MET A 101 -5.88 27.54 18.86
C MET A 101 -7.12 28.38 19.21
N ASN A 102 -7.92 27.95 20.17
CA ASN A 102 -9.18 28.63 20.52
C ASN A 102 -8.96 29.96 21.26
N ASP A 103 -7.92 30.04 22.09
CA ASP A 103 -7.66 31.22 22.93
C ASP A 103 -6.67 32.21 22.30
N THR A 104 -6.03 31.85 21.19
CA THR A 104 -5.13 32.77 20.49
C THR A 104 -5.87 33.64 19.48
N ASN A 105 -6.34 34.81 19.96
CA ASN A 105 -6.77 35.94 19.12
C ASN A 105 -5.60 36.53 18.28
N GLY A 106 -4.98 35.74 17.40
CA GLY A 106 -3.88 36.14 16.52
C GLY A 106 -2.47 36.08 17.11
N ASN A 107 -2.31 35.54 18.33
CA ASN A 107 -0.99 35.32 18.94
C ASN A 107 -0.42 33.96 18.52
N LYS A 108 0.86 33.88 18.19
CA LYS A 108 1.54 32.63 17.77
C LYS A 108 1.92 31.76 18.98
N LEU A 109 0.93 31.30 19.74
CA LEU A 109 1.14 30.25 20.75
C LEU A 109 1.05 28.88 20.06
N ILE A 110 1.89 27.94 20.45
CA ILE A 110 2.00 26.60 19.86
C ILE A 110 2.18 25.59 21.00
N ALA A 111 1.41 24.50 20.98
CA ALA A 111 1.68 23.35 21.83
C ALA A 111 2.70 22.44 21.14
N PHE A 112 3.87 22.25 21.76
CA PHE A 112 4.96 21.43 21.24
C PHE A 112 5.37 20.33 22.22
N SER A 113 5.60 19.14 21.68
CA SER A 113 6.33 18.06 22.35
C SER A 113 7.02 17.21 21.28
N PRO A 114 8.26 16.74 21.49
CA PRO A 114 8.91 15.83 20.53
C PRO A 114 8.07 14.58 20.21
N GLN A 115 7.26 14.12 21.16
CA GLN A 115 6.35 12.98 21.03
C GLN A 115 5.14 13.24 20.13
N PHE A 116 4.74 14.51 19.93
CA PHE A 116 3.56 14.84 19.13
C PHE A 116 3.67 14.39 17.67
N VAL A 117 4.90 14.23 17.15
CA VAL A 117 5.13 13.65 15.81
C VAL A 117 4.60 12.21 15.72
N TYR A 118 4.74 11.42 16.79
CA TYR A 118 4.20 10.06 16.85
C TYR A 118 2.69 10.06 17.12
N PHE A 119 2.20 10.97 17.96
CA PHE A 119 0.77 11.04 18.29
C PHE A 119 -0.08 11.47 17.09
N GLU A 120 0.43 12.41 16.29
CA GLU A 120 -0.18 12.85 15.04
C GLU A 120 -0.35 11.70 14.04
N HIS A 121 0.62 10.80 14.03
CA HIS A 121 0.58 9.59 13.24
C HIS A 121 -0.49 8.60 13.74
N TYR A 122 -0.65 8.40 15.05
CA TYR A 122 -1.70 7.54 15.62
C TYR A 122 -3.10 8.05 15.33
N VAL A 123 -3.33 9.37 15.45
CA VAL A 123 -4.63 9.99 15.14
C VAL A 123 -5.02 9.81 13.67
N SER A 124 -4.05 9.88 12.77
CA SER A 124 -4.31 9.87 11.33
C SER A 124 -4.41 8.46 10.74
N ILE A 125 -3.97 7.43 11.48
CA ILE A 125 -3.73 6.10 10.91
C ILE A 125 -4.98 5.46 10.35
N VAL A 126 -6.07 5.41 11.13
CA VAL A 126 -7.31 4.73 10.73
C VAL A 126 -7.89 5.36 9.48
N LYS A 127 -7.96 6.70 9.45
CA LYS A 127 -8.47 7.46 8.29
C LYS A 127 -7.61 7.19 7.04
N ASN A 128 -6.28 7.23 7.19
CA ASN A 128 -5.37 7.02 6.07
C ASN A 128 -5.41 5.57 5.57
N THR A 129 -5.51 4.58 6.45
CA THR A 129 -5.69 3.17 6.08
C THR A 129 -6.97 2.98 5.29
N LEU A 130 -8.11 3.47 5.79
CA LEU A 130 -9.39 3.33 5.11
C LEU A 130 -9.37 3.98 3.72
N LEU A 131 -8.88 5.22 3.62
CA LEU A 131 -8.75 5.91 2.34
C LEU A 131 -7.86 5.13 1.37
N SER A 132 -6.69 4.70 1.82
CA SER A 132 -5.72 3.99 0.97
C SER A 132 -6.27 2.63 0.50
N VAL A 133 -6.94 1.90 1.38
CA VAL A 133 -7.60 0.62 1.05
C VAL A 133 -8.75 0.84 0.06
N THR A 134 -9.60 1.85 0.27
CA THR A 134 -10.70 2.16 -0.65
C THR A 134 -10.17 2.55 -2.03
N VAL A 135 -9.15 3.41 -2.11
CA VAL A 135 -8.53 3.79 -3.38
C VAL A 135 -7.91 2.57 -4.08
N CYS A 136 -7.25 1.69 -3.32
CA CYS A 136 -6.70 0.44 -3.86
C CYS A 136 -7.81 -0.47 -4.41
N ILE A 137 -8.91 -0.68 -3.66
CA ILE A 137 -10.06 -1.46 -4.12
C ILE A 137 -10.62 -0.88 -5.43
N ILE A 138 -10.82 0.44 -5.50
CA ILE A 138 -11.32 1.10 -6.73
C ILE A 138 -10.35 0.88 -7.90
N GLY A 139 -9.05 1.05 -7.67
CA GLY A 139 -8.02 0.82 -8.70
C GLY A 139 -8.01 -0.62 -9.20
N MET A 140 -8.08 -1.60 -8.31
CA MET A 140 -8.13 -3.02 -8.68
C MET A 140 -9.44 -3.40 -9.38
N LEU A 141 -10.57 -2.80 -8.99
CA LEU A 141 -11.85 -2.97 -9.70
C LEU A 141 -11.79 -2.40 -11.11
N PHE A 142 -11.14 -1.24 -11.30
CA PHE A 142 -10.90 -0.67 -12.61
C PHE A 142 -10.08 -1.62 -13.50
N VAL A 143 -9.02 -2.21 -12.95
CA VAL A 143 -8.24 -3.25 -13.64
C VAL A 143 -9.11 -4.48 -13.96
N ALA A 144 -9.92 -4.95 -13.00
CA ALA A 144 -10.81 -6.09 -13.22
C ALA A 144 -11.83 -5.85 -14.34
N ILE A 145 -12.36 -4.62 -14.48
CA ILE A 145 -13.25 -4.22 -15.58
C ILE A 145 -12.52 -4.32 -16.94
N MET A 146 -11.24 -3.95 -17.00
CA MET A 146 -10.45 -4.05 -18.23
C MET A 146 -10.24 -5.51 -18.68
N PHE A 147 -10.06 -6.44 -17.73
CA PHE A 147 -9.81 -7.86 -18.03
C PHE A 147 -11.09 -8.69 -18.23
N ILE A 148 -12.21 -8.33 -17.60
CA ILE A 148 -13.42 -9.16 -17.56
C ILE A 148 -14.57 -8.46 -18.32
N PRO A 149 -14.97 -8.94 -19.51
CA PRO A 149 -15.93 -8.25 -20.37
C PRO A 149 -17.40 -8.49 -19.97
N HIS A 150 -17.72 -8.64 -18.68
CA HIS A 150 -19.10 -8.84 -18.24
C HIS A 150 -19.39 -8.30 -16.82
N PRO A 151 -20.41 -7.42 -16.65
CA PRO A 151 -20.66 -6.72 -15.39
C PRO A 151 -20.99 -7.66 -14.22
N ILE A 152 -21.79 -8.71 -14.43
CA ILE A 152 -22.13 -9.67 -13.36
C ILE A 152 -20.88 -10.36 -12.79
N SER A 153 -19.90 -10.70 -13.64
CA SER A 153 -18.68 -11.37 -13.21
C SER A 153 -17.79 -10.42 -12.42
N ILE A 154 -17.76 -9.13 -12.81
CA ILE A 154 -17.09 -8.07 -12.06
C ILE A 154 -17.74 -7.88 -10.69
N THR A 155 -19.07 -7.87 -10.60
CA THR A 155 -19.79 -7.78 -9.32
C THR A 155 -19.46 -8.95 -8.40
N CYS A 156 -19.40 -10.19 -8.91
CA CYS A 156 -18.99 -11.36 -8.10
C CYS A 156 -17.56 -11.23 -7.54
N VAL A 157 -16.63 -10.74 -8.37
CA VAL A 157 -15.24 -10.47 -7.96
C VAL A 157 -15.21 -9.37 -6.90
N ALA A 158 -15.95 -8.26 -7.10
CA ALA A 158 -16.04 -7.16 -6.15
C ALA A 158 -16.60 -7.60 -4.79
N LEU A 159 -17.66 -8.41 -4.78
CA LEU A 159 -18.23 -8.96 -3.54
C LEU A 159 -17.27 -9.90 -2.83
N SER A 160 -16.57 -10.76 -3.58
CA SER A 160 -15.55 -11.65 -3.02
C SER A 160 -14.40 -10.84 -2.42
N MET A 161 -13.93 -9.81 -3.12
CA MET A 161 -12.88 -8.91 -2.66
C MET A 161 -13.28 -8.17 -1.38
N LEU A 162 -14.48 -7.61 -1.33
CA LEU A 162 -15.00 -6.92 -0.15
C LEU A 162 -15.07 -7.87 1.06
N SER A 163 -15.55 -9.11 0.84
CA SER A 163 -15.60 -10.15 1.87
C SER A 163 -14.20 -10.52 2.39
N ILE A 164 -13.20 -10.64 1.52
CA ILE A 164 -11.80 -10.91 1.92
C ILE A 164 -11.25 -9.77 2.77
N VAL A 165 -11.45 -8.51 2.37
CA VAL A 165 -10.95 -7.34 3.11
C VAL A 165 -11.60 -7.24 4.49
N ILE A 166 -12.92 -7.39 4.58
CA ILE A 166 -13.64 -7.39 5.87
C ILE A 166 -13.18 -8.55 6.74
N GLY A 167 -13.09 -9.77 6.18
CA GLY A 167 -12.61 -10.96 6.88
C GLY A 167 -11.18 -10.81 7.39
N MET A 168 -10.31 -10.16 6.61
CA MET A 168 -8.93 -9.87 6.99
C MET A 168 -8.89 -8.92 8.20
N PHE A 169 -9.60 -7.80 8.18
CA PHE A 169 -9.64 -6.90 9.35
C PHE A 169 -10.21 -7.58 10.59
N GLY A 170 -11.28 -8.38 10.44
CA GLY A 170 -11.88 -9.13 11.54
C GLY A 170 -10.92 -10.16 12.16
N LEU A 171 -10.21 -10.92 11.32
CA LEU A 171 -9.26 -11.93 11.78
C LEU A 171 -7.93 -11.32 12.27
N MET A 172 -7.51 -10.16 11.74
CA MET A 172 -6.39 -9.40 12.29
C MET A 172 -6.65 -8.96 13.74
N HIS A 173 -7.87 -8.49 14.03
CA HIS A 173 -8.29 -8.16 15.38
C HIS A 173 -8.27 -9.39 16.29
N LEU A 174 -8.85 -10.51 15.83
CA LEU A 174 -8.86 -11.77 16.59
C LEU A 174 -7.45 -12.32 16.86
N TRP A 175 -6.50 -12.10 15.95
CA TRP A 175 -5.12 -12.58 16.08
C TRP A 175 -4.18 -11.60 16.80
N ASN A 176 -4.75 -10.57 17.44
CA ASN A 176 -4.05 -9.51 18.17
C ASN A 176 -2.97 -8.81 17.34
N VAL A 177 -3.27 -8.50 16.08
CA VAL A 177 -2.40 -7.70 15.22
C VAL A 177 -2.88 -6.24 15.28
N ALA A 178 -2.08 -5.36 15.88
CA ALA A 178 -2.40 -3.95 15.98
C ALA A 178 -2.33 -3.26 14.61
N LEU A 179 -3.27 -2.34 14.38
CA LEU A 179 -3.22 -1.47 13.20
C LEU A 179 -2.12 -0.43 13.39
N SER A 180 -1.12 -0.50 12.53
CA SER A 180 0.09 0.33 12.49
C SER A 180 0.39 0.66 11.04
N SER A 181 1.34 1.58 10.78
CA SER A 181 1.59 1.99 9.39
C SER A 181 2.24 0.89 8.57
N ILE A 182 2.95 0.01 9.25
CA ILE A 182 3.49 -1.20 8.66
C ILE A 182 2.35 -2.15 8.29
N THR A 183 1.41 -2.42 9.20
CA THR A 183 0.28 -3.31 8.91
C THR A 183 -0.71 -2.69 7.92
N THR A 184 -0.75 -1.36 7.79
CA THR A 184 -1.48 -0.65 6.72
C THR A 184 -0.92 -0.98 5.34
N VAL A 185 0.41 -0.90 5.17
CA VAL A 185 1.06 -1.29 3.91
C VAL A 185 0.82 -2.77 3.61
N GLN A 186 0.88 -3.63 4.63
CA GLN A 186 0.57 -5.06 4.48
C GLN A 186 -0.87 -5.29 4.01
N VAL A 187 -1.85 -4.59 4.61
CA VAL A 187 -3.25 -4.66 4.19
C VAL A 187 -3.42 -4.21 2.74
N ILE A 188 -2.76 -3.14 2.31
CA ILE A 188 -2.82 -2.67 0.91
C ILE A 188 -2.23 -3.72 -0.03
N LEU A 189 -1.08 -4.31 0.31
CA LEU A 189 -0.46 -5.40 -0.44
C LEU A 189 -1.41 -6.61 -0.56
N SER A 190 -2.07 -6.96 0.53
CA SER A 190 -3.07 -8.03 0.60
C SER A 190 -4.23 -7.81 -0.38
N VAL A 191 -4.69 -6.56 -0.55
CA VAL A 191 -5.76 -6.22 -1.51
C VAL A 191 -5.35 -6.55 -2.95
N GLY A 192 -4.09 -6.29 -3.32
CA GLY A 192 -3.56 -6.64 -4.63
C GLY A 192 -3.51 -8.15 -4.83
N LEU A 193 -2.91 -8.86 -3.88
CA LEU A 193 -2.72 -10.31 -3.94
C LEU A 193 -4.06 -11.08 -4.01
N CYS A 194 -5.10 -10.64 -3.31
CA CYS A 194 -6.38 -11.34 -3.29
C CYS A 194 -7.18 -11.16 -4.60
N VAL A 195 -7.02 -10.02 -5.27
CA VAL A 195 -7.64 -9.77 -6.58
C VAL A 195 -7.05 -10.64 -7.66
N ASP A 196 -5.74 -10.87 -7.63
CA ASP A 196 -5.08 -11.72 -8.62
C ASP A 196 -5.71 -13.11 -8.67
N PHE A 197 -5.94 -13.73 -7.51
CA PHE A 197 -6.58 -15.05 -7.43
C PHE A 197 -8.01 -15.07 -7.99
N THR A 198 -8.81 -14.04 -7.67
CA THR A 198 -10.22 -13.97 -8.07
C THR A 198 -10.41 -13.59 -9.55
N VAL A 199 -9.60 -12.67 -10.06
CA VAL A 199 -9.64 -12.24 -11.47
C VAL A 199 -9.21 -13.36 -12.40
N HIS A 200 -8.17 -14.14 -12.07
CA HIS A 200 -7.76 -15.28 -12.89
C HIS A 200 -8.86 -16.33 -13.04
N ILE A 201 -9.58 -16.66 -11.96
CA ILE A 201 -10.72 -17.58 -11.97
C ILE A 201 -11.89 -17.01 -12.78
N SER A 202 -12.24 -15.75 -12.55
CA SER A 202 -13.33 -15.05 -13.25
C SER A 202 -13.05 -14.96 -14.76
N HIS A 203 -11.84 -14.58 -15.14
CA HIS A 203 -11.41 -14.56 -16.54
C HIS A 203 -11.41 -15.96 -17.17
N ALA A 204 -10.90 -16.97 -16.47
CA ALA A 204 -10.95 -18.37 -16.93
C ALA A 204 -12.38 -18.84 -17.14
N PHE A 205 -13.31 -18.48 -16.26
CA PHE A 205 -14.75 -18.76 -16.41
C PHE A 205 -15.34 -18.08 -17.65
N MET A 206 -14.96 -16.83 -17.94
CA MET A 206 -15.39 -16.12 -19.14
C MET A 206 -14.86 -16.78 -20.42
N ALA A 207 -13.63 -17.30 -20.40
CA ALA A 207 -13.04 -18.03 -21.52
C ALA A 207 -13.58 -19.46 -21.67
N ALA A 208 -13.99 -20.10 -20.57
CA ALA A 208 -14.40 -21.50 -20.51
C ALA A 208 -15.68 -21.81 -21.33
N THR A 209 -15.60 -22.85 -22.16
CA THR A 209 -16.73 -23.41 -22.93
C THR A 209 -17.43 -24.48 -22.11
N GLY A 210 -18.76 -24.47 -22.12
CA GLY A 210 -19.59 -25.48 -21.44
C GLY A 210 -21.07 -25.19 -21.70
N LYS A 211 -21.90 -26.24 -21.68
CA LYS A 211 -23.34 -26.15 -21.92
C LYS A 211 -24.02 -25.35 -20.82
N ASN A 212 -23.60 -25.58 -19.57
CA ASN A 212 -24.16 -24.97 -18.38
C ASN A 212 -23.09 -24.19 -17.59
N ARG A 213 -23.52 -23.32 -16.67
CA ARG A 213 -22.61 -22.54 -15.80
C ARG A 213 -21.67 -23.44 -15.00
N ASN A 214 -22.18 -24.55 -14.46
CA ASN A 214 -21.40 -25.50 -13.64
C ASN A 214 -20.25 -26.13 -14.44
N GLU A 215 -20.52 -26.51 -15.69
CA GLU A 215 -19.49 -27.07 -16.57
C GLU A 215 -18.40 -26.04 -16.85
N ARG A 216 -18.78 -24.78 -17.10
CA ARG A 216 -17.82 -23.68 -17.30
C ARG A 216 -16.98 -23.39 -16.07
N VAL A 217 -17.58 -23.42 -14.87
CA VAL A 217 -16.85 -23.28 -13.60
C VAL A 217 -15.87 -24.43 -13.42
N SER A 218 -16.30 -25.67 -13.68
CA SER A 218 -15.42 -26.85 -13.61
C SER A 218 -14.25 -26.75 -14.60
N THR A 219 -14.50 -26.37 -15.86
CA THR A 219 -13.45 -26.14 -16.86
C THR A 219 -12.49 -25.03 -16.42
N ALA A 220 -13.00 -23.94 -15.83
CA ALA A 220 -12.16 -22.85 -15.33
C ALA A 220 -11.25 -23.33 -14.19
N LEU A 221 -11.80 -24.02 -13.18
CA LEU A 221 -11.05 -24.57 -12.06
C LEU A 221 -9.98 -25.57 -12.50
N ASN A 222 -10.31 -26.47 -13.44
CA ASN A 222 -9.34 -27.42 -13.99
C ASN A 222 -8.18 -26.72 -14.72
N LYS A 223 -8.43 -25.54 -15.30
CA LYS A 223 -7.41 -24.79 -16.05
C LYS A 223 -6.50 -23.94 -15.16
N VAL A 224 -7.07 -23.26 -14.16
CA VAL A 224 -6.32 -22.25 -13.37
C VAL A 224 -6.21 -22.56 -11.87
N GLY A 225 -6.92 -23.56 -11.36
CA GLY A 225 -6.93 -23.89 -9.92
C GLY A 225 -5.57 -24.35 -9.39
N VAL A 226 -4.92 -25.31 -10.06
CA VAL A 226 -3.59 -25.80 -9.66
C VAL A 226 -2.51 -24.72 -9.77
N PRO A 227 -2.43 -23.92 -10.87
CA PRO A 227 -1.53 -22.77 -10.92
C PRO A 227 -1.69 -21.79 -9.75
N ILE A 228 -2.93 -21.48 -9.37
CA ILE A 228 -3.22 -20.56 -8.24
C ILE A 228 -2.76 -21.17 -6.92
N LEU A 229 -3.05 -22.46 -6.67
CA LEU A 229 -2.59 -23.16 -5.46
C LEU A 229 -1.07 -23.17 -5.36
N ASN A 230 -0.38 -23.45 -6.46
CA ASN A 230 1.08 -23.46 -6.48
C ASN A 230 1.66 -22.07 -6.20
N GLY A 231 1.08 -21.00 -6.78
CA GLY A 231 1.49 -19.62 -6.51
C GLY A 231 1.24 -19.18 -5.06
N ALA A 232 0.15 -19.64 -4.46
CA ALA A 232 -0.14 -19.38 -3.06
C ALA A 232 0.82 -20.15 -2.13
N LEU A 233 1.09 -21.42 -2.42
CA LEU A 233 2.04 -22.24 -1.65
C LEU A 233 3.46 -21.68 -1.70
N SER A 234 3.93 -21.23 -2.88
CA SER A 234 5.25 -20.60 -3.00
C SER A 234 5.32 -19.30 -2.18
N SER A 235 4.24 -18.52 -2.15
CA SER A 235 4.16 -17.31 -1.33
C SER A 235 4.21 -17.64 0.17
N ILE A 236 3.49 -18.66 0.62
CA ILE A 236 3.54 -19.15 2.00
C ILE A 236 4.95 -19.61 2.37
N LEU A 237 5.61 -20.38 1.49
CA LEU A 237 7.00 -20.82 1.69
C LEU A 237 7.97 -19.63 1.75
N GLY A 238 7.72 -18.58 0.97
CA GLY A 238 8.53 -17.36 1.03
C GLY A 238 8.42 -16.62 2.35
N ILE A 239 7.22 -16.57 2.94
CA ILE A 239 7.00 -15.81 4.20
C ILE A 239 7.22 -16.65 5.46
N ILE A 240 7.31 -17.98 5.37
CA ILE A 240 7.39 -18.84 6.56
C ILE A 240 8.62 -18.55 7.42
N MET A 241 9.72 -18.10 6.80
CA MET A 241 10.93 -17.73 7.53
C MET A 241 10.71 -16.54 8.47
N LEU A 242 9.73 -15.68 8.17
CA LEU A 242 9.39 -14.53 9.03
C LEU A 242 8.65 -14.95 10.31
N ALA A 243 8.06 -16.15 10.34
CA ALA A 243 7.35 -16.65 11.53
C ALA A 243 8.28 -16.82 12.74
N SER A 244 9.55 -17.16 12.50
CA SER A 244 10.56 -17.38 13.55
C SER A 244 11.32 -16.10 13.95
N ALA A 245 10.95 -14.94 13.41
CA ALA A 245 11.61 -13.69 13.73
C ALA A 245 11.19 -13.15 15.11
N HIS A 246 12.13 -12.52 15.83
CA HIS A 246 11.85 -11.90 17.13
C HIS A 246 11.16 -10.53 17.05
N SER A 247 11.19 -9.88 15.88
CA SER A 247 10.60 -8.54 15.71
C SER A 247 9.11 -8.63 15.40
N TYR A 248 8.31 -7.82 16.10
CA TYR A 248 6.87 -7.67 15.87
C TYR A 248 6.55 -7.33 14.40
N ILE A 249 7.40 -6.54 13.75
CA ILE A 249 7.24 -6.15 12.34
C ILE A 249 7.18 -7.38 11.44
N PHE A 250 8.11 -8.32 11.60
CA PHE A 250 8.17 -9.52 10.78
C PHE A 250 7.07 -10.53 11.13
N VAL A 251 6.78 -10.71 12.42
CA VAL A 251 5.68 -11.60 12.86
C VAL A 251 4.33 -11.08 12.39
N SER A 252 4.09 -9.77 12.47
CA SER A 252 2.86 -9.16 11.95
C SER A 252 2.73 -9.35 10.44
N PHE A 253 3.83 -9.22 9.69
CA PHE A 253 3.87 -9.47 8.25
C PHE A 253 3.52 -10.92 7.91
N PHE A 254 4.12 -11.89 8.61
CA PHE A 254 3.80 -13.30 8.43
C PHE A 254 2.30 -13.56 8.68
N LYS A 255 1.75 -13.07 9.80
CA LYS A 255 0.34 -13.27 10.16
C LYS A 255 -0.61 -12.67 9.13
N THR A 256 -0.39 -11.41 8.71
CA THR A 256 -1.28 -10.72 7.77
C THR A 256 -1.22 -11.33 6.37
N MET A 257 -0.02 -11.69 5.89
CA MET A 257 0.15 -12.33 4.58
C MET A 257 -0.41 -13.75 4.56
N LEU A 258 -0.21 -14.54 5.62
CA LEU A 258 -0.80 -15.87 5.73
C LEU A 258 -2.34 -15.78 5.70
N LEU A 259 -2.90 -14.84 6.46
CA LEU A 259 -4.34 -14.63 6.54
C LEU A 259 -4.95 -14.28 5.17
N VAL A 260 -4.37 -13.34 4.43
CA VAL A 260 -4.88 -13.00 3.09
C VAL A 260 -4.71 -14.14 2.09
N ILE A 261 -3.62 -14.90 2.14
CA ILE A 261 -3.42 -16.02 1.20
C ILE A 261 -4.50 -17.09 1.45
N VAL A 262 -4.75 -17.45 2.70
CA VAL A 262 -5.78 -18.44 3.06
C VAL A 262 -7.17 -17.94 2.70
N LEU A 263 -7.53 -16.71 3.07
CA LEU A 263 -8.83 -16.13 2.72
C LEU A 263 -9.01 -15.96 1.21
N GLY A 264 -7.95 -15.56 0.52
CA GLY A 264 -7.89 -15.39 -0.93
C GLY A 264 -8.12 -16.70 -1.65
N LEU A 265 -7.41 -17.76 -1.26
CA LEU A 265 -7.61 -19.11 -1.79
C LEU A 265 -9.03 -19.62 -1.54
N PHE A 266 -9.54 -19.45 -0.32
CA PHE A 266 -10.90 -19.84 0.04
C PHE A 266 -11.93 -19.14 -0.87
N HIS A 267 -11.80 -17.83 -1.06
CA HIS A 267 -12.72 -17.09 -1.90
C HIS A 267 -12.55 -17.39 -3.39
N SER A 268 -11.34 -17.53 -3.90
CA SER A 268 -11.09 -17.75 -5.33
C SER A 268 -11.43 -19.17 -5.79
N LEU A 269 -11.25 -20.17 -4.93
CA LEU A 269 -11.44 -21.58 -5.29
C LEU A 269 -12.79 -22.17 -4.84
N LEU A 270 -13.45 -21.55 -3.86
CA LEU A 270 -14.75 -22.04 -3.35
C LEU A 270 -15.85 -21.00 -3.56
N VAL A 271 -15.76 -19.83 -2.91
CA VAL A 271 -16.86 -18.85 -2.89
C VAL A 271 -17.18 -18.32 -4.30
N LEU A 272 -16.17 -17.82 -5.01
CA LEU A 272 -16.34 -17.22 -6.33
C LEU A 272 -16.85 -18.23 -7.38
N PRO A 273 -16.30 -19.46 -7.49
CA PRO A 273 -16.85 -20.51 -8.34
C PRO A 273 -18.33 -20.80 -8.09
N VAL A 274 -18.73 -20.86 -6.81
CA VAL A 274 -20.13 -21.06 -6.42
C VAL A 274 -21.00 -19.88 -6.84
N LEU A 275 -20.56 -18.63 -6.59
CA LEU A 275 -21.26 -17.43 -7.05
C LEU A 275 -21.42 -17.42 -8.58
N LEU A 276 -20.35 -17.72 -9.33
CA LEU A 276 -20.40 -17.78 -10.80
C LEU A 276 -21.29 -18.91 -11.34
N SER A 277 -21.38 -20.04 -10.62
CA SER A 277 -22.30 -21.13 -10.94
C SER A 277 -23.76 -20.69 -10.84
N PHE A 278 -24.12 -19.93 -9.79
CA PHE A 278 -25.50 -19.46 -9.59
C PHE A 278 -25.89 -18.29 -10.49
N ILE A 279 -25.09 -17.23 -10.53
CA ILE A 279 -25.46 -15.95 -11.16
C ILE A 279 -24.62 -15.58 -12.37
N GLY A 280 -23.52 -16.31 -12.65
CA GLY A 280 -22.59 -15.95 -13.72
C GLY A 280 -23.25 -15.81 -15.10
N PRO A 281 -22.68 -15.00 -16.02
CA PRO A 281 -23.22 -14.84 -17.36
C PRO A 281 -23.41 -16.19 -18.06
N ARG A 282 -24.52 -16.37 -18.76
CA ARG A 282 -24.69 -17.50 -19.68
C ARG A 282 -23.90 -17.20 -20.96
N ARG A 283 -23.22 -18.20 -21.51
CA ARG A 283 -22.55 -18.01 -22.80
C ARG A 283 -23.64 -18.06 -23.86
N THR A 284 -23.97 -16.94 -24.48
CA THR A 284 -24.77 -16.95 -25.71
C THR A 284 -23.87 -17.51 -26.80
N SER A 285 -24.07 -18.78 -27.13
CA SER A 285 -23.51 -19.35 -28.35
C SER A 285 -24.05 -18.55 -29.53
N LYS A 286 -23.31 -17.55 -30.01
CA LYS A 286 -23.40 -17.25 -31.44
C LYS A 286 -22.88 -18.52 -32.11
N PRO A 287 -23.68 -19.20 -32.96
CA PRO A 287 -23.17 -20.37 -33.66
C PRO A 287 -21.92 -19.91 -34.41
N ARG A 288 -20.83 -20.66 -34.29
CA ARG A 288 -19.78 -20.57 -35.32
C ARG A 288 -20.54 -20.82 -36.61
N VAL A 289 -20.63 -19.80 -37.47
CA VAL A 289 -21.10 -19.98 -38.84
C VAL A 289 -20.20 -21.06 -39.41
N TYR A 290 -20.74 -22.27 -39.51
CA TYR A 290 -20.12 -23.33 -40.28
C TYR A 290 -20.21 -22.83 -41.72
N ILE A 291 -19.11 -22.33 -42.26
CA ILE A 291 -19.00 -22.15 -43.70
C ILE A 291 -18.91 -23.58 -44.24
N PRO A 292 -19.95 -24.12 -44.90
CA PRO A 292 -19.80 -25.41 -45.55
C PRO A 292 -18.71 -25.22 -46.61
N ILE A 293 -17.59 -25.91 -46.43
CA ILE A 293 -16.65 -26.12 -47.52
C ILE A 293 -17.42 -26.97 -48.52
N SER A 294 -17.95 -26.32 -49.57
CA SER A 294 -18.57 -27.03 -50.69
C SER A 294 -17.56 -28.07 -51.18
N PRO A 295 -17.92 -29.36 -51.27
CA PRO A 295 -17.03 -30.35 -51.85
C PRO A 295 -16.85 -29.98 -53.31
N SER A 296 -15.68 -29.46 -53.68
CA SER A 296 -15.30 -29.36 -55.08
C SER A 296 -15.15 -30.79 -55.59
N SER A 297 -16.16 -31.27 -56.29
CA SER A 297 -16.11 -32.47 -57.11
C SER A 297 -15.07 -32.29 -58.21
N ARG A 298 -13.83 -32.69 -57.93
CA ARG A 298 -12.90 -33.19 -58.95
C ARG A 298 -12.48 -34.58 -58.54
N SER A 299 -13.07 -35.56 -59.22
CA SER A 299 -12.59 -36.92 -59.31
C SER A 299 -11.13 -36.90 -59.78
N ILE A 300 -10.21 -37.25 -58.88
CA ILE A 300 -8.85 -37.62 -59.27
C ILE A 300 -8.94 -39.06 -59.76
N GLN A 301 -8.79 -39.27 -61.07
CA GLN A 301 -8.60 -40.60 -61.64
C GLN A 301 -7.29 -41.20 -61.10
N PRO A 302 -7.19 -42.52 -60.86
CA PRO A 302 -5.95 -43.11 -60.37
C PRO A 302 -4.89 -43.02 -61.47
N MET A 303 -3.79 -42.33 -61.18
CA MET A 303 -2.61 -42.30 -62.04
C MET A 303 -1.86 -43.62 -61.88
N GLU A 304 -1.70 -44.32 -63.00
CA GLU A 304 -0.99 -45.59 -63.09
C GLU A 304 0.48 -45.42 -62.68
N ALA A 305 0.95 -46.28 -61.77
CA ALA A 305 2.26 -46.15 -61.14
C ALA A 305 3.40 -46.51 -62.11
N PRO A 306 4.39 -45.61 -62.35
CA PRO A 306 5.59 -45.99 -63.09
C PRO A 306 6.47 -46.93 -62.26
N ARG A 307 7.00 -47.97 -62.92
CA ARG A 307 7.89 -48.99 -62.35
C ARG A 307 9.15 -48.36 -61.74
N ARG A 308 9.54 -48.87 -60.56
CA ARG A 308 10.79 -48.49 -59.86
C ARG A 308 12.03 -48.84 -60.69
N PRO A 309 13.03 -47.95 -60.71
CA PRO A 309 14.43 -48.34 -60.69
C PRO A 309 14.94 -48.36 -59.24
N SER A 310 15.72 -49.39 -58.96
CA SER A 310 16.44 -49.67 -57.74
C SER A 310 17.55 -48.65 -57.46
N SER A 311 17.76 -48.39 -56.16
CA SER A 311 18.90 -47.72 -55.52
C SER A 311 19.03 -46.19 -55.69
N LEU A 312 18.76 -45.45 -54.60
CA LEU A 312 19.51 -44.25 -54.22
C LEU A 312 19.23 -43.87 -52.74
N ARG A 313 20.11 -44.41 -51.89
CA ARG A 313 20.66 -43.91 -50.62
C ARG A 313 19.86 -42.83 -49.85
N CYS A 314 19.32 -43.21 -48.69
CA CYS A 314 19.02 -42.29 -47.59
C CYS A 314 20.30 -41.59 -47.10
N SER A 315 20.47 -40.31 -47.42
CA SER A 315 21.28 -39.37 -46.62
C SER A 315 21.06 -37.95 -47.16
N ASN A 316 20.34 -37.09 -46.40
CA ASN A 316 20.57 -35.63 -46.36
C ASN A 316 19.64 -34.80 -45.46
N ASN A 317 18.59 -35.38 -44.86
CA ASN A 317 17.67 -34.58 -44.02
C ASN A 317 18.27 -34.05 -42.71
N GLN A 318 19.42 -34.55 -42.26
CA GLN A 318 20.08 -34.11 -41.03
C GLN A 318 20.96 -32.85 -41.20
N ARG A 319 21.37 -32.51 -42.43
CA ARG A 319 22.13 -31.27 -42.71
C ARG A 319 21.22 -30.05 -42.77
N ILE A 320 20.03 -30.20 -43.34
CA ILE A 320 19.05 -29.12 -43.51
C ILE A 320 18.57 -28.61 -42.14
N TYR A 321 18.23 -29.52 -41.20
CA TYR A 321 17.86 -29.15 -39.83
C TYR A 321 18.99 -28.50 -39.02
N LYS A 322 20.26 -28.88 -39.26
CA LYS A 322 21.41 -28.27 -38.57
C LYS A 322 21.78 -26.89 -39.12
N GLN A 323 21.43 -26.60 -40.37
CA GLN A 323 21.75 -25.34 -41.02
C GLN A 323 20.70 -24.27 -40.68
N ASP A 324 19.43 -24.65 -40.62
CA ASP A 324 18.32 -23.78 -40.20
C ASP A 324 18.48 -23.34 -38.72
N SER A 325 18.86 -24.28 -37.84
CA SER A 325 19.12 -23.98 -36.42
C SER A 325 20.37 -23.11 -36.18
N ARG A 326 21.34 -23.08 -37.11
CA ARG A 326 22.52 -22.20 -37.03
C ARG A 326 22.20 -20.78 -37.49
N GLU A 327 21.40 -20.62 -38.56
CA GLU A 327 20.94 -19.30 -39.00
C GLU A 327 20.06 -18.62 -37.93
N ASP A 328 19.21 -19.37 -37.25
CA ASP A 328 18.39 -18.84 -36.15
C ASP A 328 19.24 -18.41 -34.94
N GLN A 329 20.28 -19.16 -34.59
CA GLN A 329 21.20 -18.75 -33.52
C GLN A 329 22.05 -17.53 -33.88
N GLU A 330 22.47 -17.39 -35.13
CA GLU A 330 23.18 -16.19 -35.60
C GLU A 330 22.26 -14.95 -35.59
N ARG A 331 20.99 -15.09 -35.98
CA ARG A 331 20.00 -14.00 -35.91
C ARG A 331 19.72 -13.55 -34.48
N ILE A 332 19.59 -14.49 -33.54
CA ILE A 332 19.41 -14.18 -32.11
C ILE A 332 20.66 -13.50 -31.55
N SER A 333 21.86 -13.97 -31.90
CA SER A 333 23.11 -13.38 -31.45
C SER A 333 23.34 -11.97 -32.02
N GLN A 334 22.99 -11.73 -33.28
CA GLN A 334 23.00 -10.41 -33.89
C GLN A 334 21.98 -9.47 -33.23
N PHE A 335 20.79 -9.97 -32.88
CA PHE A 335 19.78 -9.18 -32.17
C PHE A 335 20.25 -8.78 -30.76
N ILE A 336 20.83 -9.72 -30.01
CA ILE A 336 21.38 -9.47 -28.66
C ILE A 336 22.55 -8.46 -28.74
N ASN A 337 23.47 -8.61 -29.70
CA ASN A 337 24.56 -7.65 -29.86
C ASN A 337 24.06 -6.26 -30.26
N LYS A 338 23.04 -6.17 -31.12
CA LYS A 338 22.43 -4.90 -31.51
C LYS A 338 21.65 -4.25 -30.36
N PHE A 339 21.03 -5.06 -29.50
CA PHE A 339 20.37 -4.59 -28.28
C PHE A 339 21.39 -4.06 -27.26
N ASN A 340 22.47 -4.82 -27.00
CA ASN A 340 23.56 -4.43 -26.09
C ASN A 340 24.33 -3.19 -26.56
N GLN A 341 24.53 -3.03 -27.87
CA GLN A 341 25.18 -1.84 -28.42
C GLN A 341 24.30 -0.59 -28.26
N LYS A 342 22.97 -0.74 -28.36
CA LYS A 342 21.98 0.34 -28.19
C LYS A 342 21.78 0.73 -26.72
N THR A 343 21.81 -0.23 -25.79
CA THR A 343 21.74 0.06 -24.35
C THR A 343 23.04 0.70 -23.83
N ASN A 344 24.21 0.20 -24.23
CA ASN A 344 25.51 0.77 -23.80
C ASN A 344 25.76 2.19 -24.34
N THR A 345 25.24 2.55 -25.52
CA THR A 345 25.32 3.93 -26.04
C THR A 345 24.31 4.89 -25.39
N SER A 346 23.21 4.38 -24.85
CA SER A 346 22.26 5.19 -24.07
C SER A 346 22.74 5.45 -22.64
N LEU A 347 23.29 4.43 -21.97
CA LEU A 347 23.84 4.54 -20.62
C LEU A 347 25.11 5.39 -20.57
N SER A 348 26.01 5.28 -21.56
CA SER A 348 27.24 6.10 -21.55
C SER A 348 26.98 7.60 -21.74
N LYS A 349 25.89 7.98 -22.44
CA LYS A 349 25.49 9.39 -22.59
C LYS A 349 24.89 9.94 -21.29
N GLU A 350 24.04 9.19 -20.58
CA GLU A 350 23.48 9.64 -19.30
C GLU A 350 24.55 9.81 -18.21
N TYR A 351 25.55 8.93 -18.13
CA TYR A 351 26.64 9.07 -17.16
C TYR A 351 27.58 10.25 -17.45
N TYR A 352 27.76 10.64 -18.72
CA TYR A 352 28.57 11.81 -19.09
C TYR A 352 27.86 13.15 -18.77
N TYR A 353 26.52 13.20 -18.85
CA TYR A 353 25.76 14.39 -18.45
C TYR A 353 25.62 14.51 -16.93
N LEU A 354 25.60 13.39 -16.20
CA LEU A 354 25.55 13.40 -14.73
C LEU A 354 26.89 13.81 -14.10
N SER A 355 28.03 13.46 -14.72
CA SER A 355 29.36 13.83 -14.21
C SER A 355 29.75 15.29 -14.49
N LEU A 356 29.26 15.90 -15.57
CA LEU A 356 29.52 17.32 -15.85
C LEU A 356 28.71 18.28 -14.94
N ASN A 357 27.54 17.86 -14.45
CA ASN A 357 26.71 18.68 -13.54
C ASN A 357 27.12 18.59 -12.06
N LEU A 358 28.08 17.73 -11.71
CA LEU A 358 28.62 17.60 -10.35
C LEU A 358 29.99 18.30 -10.18
N ALA A 359 30.52 18.94 -11.24
CA ALA A 359 31.84 19.57 -11.25
C ALA A 359 31.84 21.09 -11.55
N ASN A 360 30.68 21.76 -11.47
CA ASN A 360 30.58 23.22 -11.52
C ASN A 360 29.91 23.78 -10.28
#